data_AF-A0A7V6TKL8-F1
#
_entry.id   AF-A0A7V6TKL8-F1
#
_cell.length_a   1.000
_cell.length_b   1.000
_cell.length_c   1.000
_cell.angle_alpha   90.00
_cell.angle_beta   90.00
_cell.angle_gamma   90.00
#
_symmetry.space_group_name_H-M   'P 1'
#
loop_
_entity.id
_entity.type
_entity.pdbx_description
1 polymer ?
#
loop_
_entity_poly.entity_id
_entity_poly.type
_entity_poly.pdbx_seq_one_letter_code
_entity_poly.pdbx_strand_id
1 'polypeptide(L)'
;MSRNSDKTYNKKTSIGGQALIEGLMMLGPDKKAIATRRPDGKIVTEVSDRAPSKGLANIPFLRGSVRLVSQMGVGITALMRSAEIQEEAEAKAELTEQKPEGTEAADRSLETEISDTTSRAVKTGLETEAIESTSPEPEPETAAVEAVSTEPELETGEVEATAKEAGSVITENRPITATSEAATKASQPKTQFFVTKSRPTKSASRLDNWLEKHPQIALWGTVALGLGFSIVLFILLPSLITDGLKALTGWQGNSVRQRDVLLAFVEGAIRIFIFLAYLWFTSRIKEVRRVWMYHGSEHKTIATYEAGEELTVENVRRHSRFHPRCGTSFMFLVMLVSILVFALVGRHGALLNVLLRLALLPLVAGISYELIKLAGRFDNPLTRFISLPGLALQRLTTAEPDDSMLEVAISAMKAVIPADPTRDNW
;
A
#
# COMPACT_ATOMS: atom_id res chain seq x y z
N MET A 1 -23.11 3.21 36.10
CA MET A 1 -21.86 3.25 35.29
C MET A 1 -22.01 4.34 34.26
N SER A 2 -21.12 5.32 34.31
CA SER A 2 -21.17 6.59 33.58
C SER A 2 -21.32 6.40 32.07
N ARG A 3 -22.41 6.93 31.49
CA ARG A 3 -22.47 7.22 30.05
C ARG A 3 -21.64 8.47 29.83
N ASN A 4 -20.39 8.28 29.43
CA ASN A 4 -19.53 9.40 29.07
C ASN A 4 -19.95 9.92 27.69
N SER A 5 -20.40 11.18 27.70
CA SER A 5 -20.71 12.12 26.62
C SER A 5 -20.51 11.68 25.17
N ASP A 6 -21.56 11.90 24.38
CA ASP A 6 -21.54 12.09 22.93
C ASP A 6 -20.33 12.90 22.45
N LYS A 7 -19.36 12.22 21.84
CA LYS A 7 -18.52 12.80 20.80
C LYS A 7 -18.63 11.89 19.59
N THR A 8 -19.66 12.09 18.78
CA THR A 8 -19.65 11.60 17.40
C THR A 8 -18.60 12.40 16.63
N TYR A 9 -17.32 12.10 16.84
CA TYR A 9 -16.31 12.45 15.85
C TYR A 9 -16.69 11.68 14.60
N ASN A 10 -17.35 12.35 13.67
CA ASN A 10 -17.72 11.79 12.38
C ASN A 10 -16.67 12.25 11.35
N LYS A 11 -15.39 12.09 11.71
CA LYS A 11 -14.27 12.49 10.86
C LYS A 11 -14.18 11.47 9.74
N LYS A 12 -14.29 11.93 8.49
CA LYS A 12 -14.03 11.10 7.31
C LYS A 12 -12.58 11.32 6.91
N THR A 13 -11.75 10.29 7.06
CA THR A 13 -10.35 10.37 6.67
C THR A 13 -10.18 10.05 5.18
N SER A 14 -9.17 10.68 4.58
CA SER A 14 -8.60 10.40 3.26
C SER A 14 -7.51 9.34 3.28
N ILE A 15 -7.14 8.87 4.48
CA ILE A 15 -6.28 7.70 4.64
C ILE A 15 -7.03 6.47 4.09
N GLY A 16 -6.35 5.73 3.23
CA GLY A 16 -6.81 4.44 2.72
C GLY A 16 -5.64 3.51 2.51
N GLY A 17 -5.90 2.24 2.26
CA GLY A 17 -4.85 1.25 2.14
C GLY A 17 -5.01 0.28 0.98
N GLN A 18 -4.12 -0.71 0.99
CA GLN A 18 -4.16 -1.87 0.13
C GLN A 18 -3.56 -3.05 0.89
N ALA A 19 -4.24 -4.20 0.88
CA ALA A 19 -3.69 -5.44 1.39
C ALA A 19 -2.49 -5.92 0.53
N LEU A 20 -1.47 -6.45 1.21
CA LEU A 20 -0.24 -6.98 0.65
C LEU A 20 -0.04 -8.44 1.10
N ILE A 21 1.06 -9.06 0.68
CA ILE A 21 1.47 -10.38 1.17
C ILE A 21 1.95 -10.21 2.61
N GLU A 22 1.26 -10.87 3.55
CA GLU A 22 1.53 -10.77 4.99
C GLU A 22 1.55 -9.35 5.54
N GLY A 23 0.77 -8.44 4.95
CA GLY A 23 0.78 -7.06 5.39
C GLY A 23 -0.20 -6.16 4.69
N LEU A 24 0.00 -4.85 4.87
CA LEU A 24 -0.79 -3.83 4.21
C LEU A 24 0.02 -2.55 4.02
N MET A 25 -0.37 -1.80 3.01
CA MET A 25 0.08 -0.44 2.77
C MET A 25 -1.01 0.53 3.23
N MET A 26 -0.65 1.57 3.97
CA MET A 26 -1.50 2.72 4.24
C MET A 26 -0.96 3.96 3.52
N LEU A 27 -1.87 4.77 2.98
CA LEU A 27 -1.60 5.99 2.25
C LEU A 27 -2.27 7.16 2.95
N GLY A 28 -1.50 7.92 3.71
CA GLY A 28 -1.94 9.20 4.26
C GLY A 28 -1.74 10.37 3.29
N PRO A 29 -2.05 11.60 3.74
CA PRO A 29 -1.87 12.80 2.93
C PRO A 29 -0.40 13.10 2.63
N ASP A 30 0.48 12.87 3.61
CA ASP A 30 1.91 13.20 3.54
C ASP A 30 2.82 11.98 3.42
N LYS A 31 2.37 10.83 3.94
CA LYS A 31 3.20 9.64 4.11
C LYS A 31 2.52 8.40 3.54
N LYS A 32 3.35 7.44 3.15
CA LYS A 32 2.99 6.07 2.84
C LYS A 32 3.72 5.16 3.84
N ALA A 33 3.00 4.21 4.42
CA ALA A 33 3.59 3.18 5.25
C ALA A 33 3.28 1.79 4.69
N ILE A 34 4.28 0.91 4.66
CA ILE A 34 4.11 -0.53 4.40
C ILE A 34 4.42 -1.24 5.70
N ALA A 35 3.46 -1.97 6.26
CA ALA A 35 3.70 -2.83 7.40
C ALA A 35 3.49 -4.29 6.98
N THR A 36 4.46 -5.14 7.29
CA THR A 36 4.40 -6.59 7.04
C THR A 36 4.80 -7.35 8.29
N ARG A 37 4.17 -8.51 8.49
CA ARG A 37 4.60 -9.48 9.51
C ARG A 37 5.55 -10.47 8.86
N ARG A 38 6.74 -10.59 9.44
CA ARG A 38 7.74 -11.57 9.00
C ARG A 38 7.42 -12.96 9.58
N PRO A 39 8.02 -14.04 9.04
CA PRO A 39 7.88 -15.39 9.57
C PRO A 39 8.34 -15.53 11.03
N ASP A 40 9.29 -14.70 11.47
CA ASP A 40 9.76 -14.61 12.87
C ASP A 40 8.74 -13.95 13.83
N GLY A 41 7.57 -13.56 13.32
CA GLY A 41 6.51 -12.92 14.08
C GLY A 41 6.68 -11.42 14.29
N LYS A 42 7.84 -10.82 13.94
CA LYS A 42 8.08 -9.38 14.10
C LYS A 42 7.40 -8.58 12.98
N ILE A 43 6.91 -7.39 13.34
CA ILE A 43 6.34 -6.43 12.39
C ILE A 43 7.44 -5.50 11.91
N VAL A 44 7.62 -5.41 10.59
CA VAL A 44 8.47 -4.40 9.95
C VAL A 44 7.57 -3.34 9.37
N THR A 45 7.82 -2.07 9.69
CA THR A 45 7.08 -0.93 9.13
C THR A 45 8.05 0.02 8.44
N GLU A 46 7.89 0.17 7.14
CA GLU A 46 8.68 1.08 6.30
C GLU A 46 7.83 2.29 5.95
N VAL A 47 8.34 3.49 6.24
CA VAL A 47 7.65 4.75 5.99
C VAL A 47 8.39 5.54 4.92
N SER A 48 7.65 6.09 3.98
CA SER A 48 8.17 6.93 2.90
C SER A 48 7.29 8.16 2.73
N ASP A 49 7.90 9.26 2.30
CA ASP A 49 7.14 10.48 1.99
C ASP A 49 6.34 10.29 0.71
N ARG A 50 5.18 10.96 0.67
CA ARG A 50 4.27 10.93 -0.45
C ARG A 50 4.19 12.30 -1.09
N ALA A 51 4.60 12.38 -2.36
CA ALA A 51 4.45 13.60 -3.12
C ALA A 51 2.96 13.93 -3.36
N PRO A 52 2.55 15.20 -3.28
CA PRO A 52 1.18 15.61 -3.57
C PRO A 52 0.84 15.37 -5.04
N SER A 53 -0.44 15.06 -5.31
CA SER A 53 -0.91 14.85 -6.68
C SER A 53 -0.89 16.16 -7.48
N LYS A 54 -0.19 16.17 -8.63
CA LYS A 54 -0.08 17.34 -9.53
C LYS A 54 -0.84 17.11 -10.85
N GLY A 55 -1.21 18.20 -11.52
CA GLY A 55 -1.71 18.19 -12.90
C GLY A 55 -3.09 17.53 -13.10
N LEU A 56 -3.19 16.61 -14.06
CA LEU A 56 -4.44 15.96 -14.50
C LEU A 56 -5.17 15.21 -13.38
N ALA A 57 -4.50 14.88 -12.28
CA ALA A 57 -5.08 14.25 -11.09
C ALA A 57 -6.08 15.13 -10.31
N ASN A 58 -6.22 16.41 -10.71
CA ASN A 58 -7.17 17.36 -10.11
C ASN A 58 -8.38 17.67 -11.01
N ILE A 59 -8.33 17.31 -12.30
CA ILE A 59 -9.41 17.59 -13.25
C ILE A 59 -10.55 16.59 -13.06
N PRO A 60 -11.81 17.03 -12.84
CA PRO A 60 -12.96 16.12 -12.76
C PRO A 60 -13.05 15.18 -13.96
N PHE A 61 -13.54 13.96 -13.76
CA PHE A 61 -13.64 12.88 -14.78
C PHE A 61 -12.30 12.35 -15.35
N LEU A 62 -11.21 13.11 -15.32
CA LEU A 62 -9.87 12.60 -15.69
C LEU A 62 -9.09 12.11 -14.47
N ARG A 63 -9.30 12.74 -13.31
CA ARG A 63 -8.61 12.41 -12.07
C ARG A 63 -8.79 10.97 -11.64
N GLY A 64 -9.95 10.37 -11.89
CA GLY A 64 -10.22 8.98 -11.51
C GLY A 64 -9.26 8.01 -12.19
N SER A 65 -9.13 8.15 -13.50
CA SER A 65 -8.22 7.34 -14.32
C SER A 65 -6.76 7.57 -13.95
N VAL A 66 -6.35 8.83 -13.74
CA VAL A 66 -4.98 9.16 -13.33
C VAL A 66 -4.67 8.58 -11.94
N ARG A 67 -5.58 8.72 -10.98
CA ARG A 67 -5.42 8.18 -9.62
C ARG A 67 -5.41 6.66 -9.63
N LEU A 68 -6.25 6.01 -10.43
CA LEU A 68 -6.25 4.56 -10.59
C LEU A 68 -4.91 4.03 -11.11
N VAL A 69 -4.38 4.64 -12.18
CA VAL A 69 -3.08 4.24 -12.75
C VAL A 69 -1.94 4.50 -11.76
N SER A 70 -1.96 5.64 -11.09
CA SER A 70 -0.96 5.97 -10.06
C SER A 70 -1.01 5.00 -8.87
N GLN A 71 -2.21 4.67 -8.38
CA GLN A 71 -2.41 3.71 -7.30
C GLN A 71 -1.98 2.30 -7.72
N MET A 72 -2.23 1.89 -8.95
CA MET A 72 -1.76 0.60 -9.47
C MET A 72 -0.24 0.51 -9.47
N GLY A 73 0.46 1.56 -9.92
CA GLY A 73 1.93 1.60 -9.85
C GLY A 73 2.46 1.51 -8.42
N VAL A 74 1.90 2.31 -7.50
CA VAL A 74 2.27 2.30 -6.08
C VAL A 74 1.98 0.93 -5.44
N GLY A 75 0.85 0.32 -5.78
CA GLY A 75 0.42 -0.99 -5.29
C GLY A 75 1.31 -2.12 -5.78
N ILE A 76 1.72 -2.12 -7.05
CA ILE A 76 2.67 -3.11 -7.59
C ILE A 76 4.02 -3.01 -6.87
N THR A 77 4.56 -1.80 -6.69
CA THR A 77 5.80 -1.60 -5.95
C THR A 77 5.68 -2.06 -4.49
N ALA A 78 4.54 -1.81 -3.84
CA ALA A 78 4.31 -2.27 -2.47
C ALA A 78 4.20 -3.80 -2.37
N LEU A 79 3.57 -4.45 -3.34
CA LEU A 79 3.51 -5.92 -3.40
C LEU A 79 4.89 -6.53 -3.60
N MET A 80 5.68 -5.99 -4.53
CA MET A 80 7.06 -6.42 -4.74
C MET A 80 7.90 -6.25 -3.47
N ARG A 81 7.81 -5.09 -2.82
CA ARG A 81 8.53 -4.86 -1.55
C ARG A 81 8.09 -5.81 -0.44
N SER A 82 6.79 -6.11 -0.34
CA SER A 82 6.31 -7.08 0.66
C SER A 82 6.86 -8.49 0.42
N ALA A 83 7.00 -8.90 -0.85
CA ALA A 83 7.59 -10.18 -1.20
C ALA A 83 9.09 -10.23 -0.87
N GLU A 84 9.84 -9.17 -1.19
CA GLU A 84 11.26 -9.05 -0.82
C GLU A 84 11.47 -9.18 0.69
N ILE A 85 10.63 -8.53 1.51
CA ILE A 85 10.73 -8.61 2.97
C ILE A 85 10.51 -10.06 3.48
N GLN A 86 9.63 -10.83 2.84
CA GLN A 86 9.41 -12.23 3.19
C GLN A 86 10.63 -13.08 2.81
N GLU A 87 11.14 -12.93 1.58
CA GLU A 87 12.30 -13.67 1.10
C GLU A 87 13.57 -13.38 1.92
N GLU A 88 13.82 -12.10 2.25
CA GLU A 88 14.93 -11.70 3.13
C GLU A 88 14.83 -12.33 4.53
N ALA A 89 13.60 -12.51 5.04
CA ALA A 89 13.36 -13.08 6.36
C ALA A 89 13.53 -14.61 6.36
N GLU A 90 13.04 -15.28 5.32
CA GLU A 90 13.23 -16.72 5.11
C GLU A 90 14.72 -17.06 4.95
N ALA A 91 15.45 -16.32 4.11
CA ALA A 91 16.89 -16.51 3.94
C ALA A 91 17.68 -16.33 5.25
N LYS A 92 17.30 -15.35 6.08
CA LYS A 92 17.91 -15.14 7.41
C LYS A 92 17.58 -16.28 8.38
N ALA A 93 16.37 -16.82 8.33
CA ALA A 93 15.97 -17.96 9.16
C ALA A 93 16.78 -19.21 8.78
N GLU A 94 16.91 -19.52 7.48
CA GLU A 94 17.71 -20.65 7.00
C GLU A 94 19.19 -20.53 7.38
N LEU A 95 19.78 -19.34 7.28
CA LEU A 95 21.16 -19.09 7.70
C LEU A 95 21.37 -19.28 9.21
N THR A 96 20.33 -18.98 10.01
CA THR A 96 20.37 -19.15 11.47
C THR A 96 20.27 -20.62 11.87
N GLU A 97 19.41 -21.41 11.20
CA GLU A 97 19.28 -22.85 11.44
C GLU A 97 20.50 -23.66 10.96
N GLN A 98 21.23 -23.19 9.94
CA GLN A 98 22.43 -23.87 9.44
C GLN A 98 23.69 -23.57 10.27
N LYS A 99 23.64 -22.71 11.28
CA LYS A 99 24.75 -22.49 12.20
C LYS A 99 24.73 -23.61 13.27
N PRO A 100 25.68 -24.57 13.27
CA PRO A 100 25.66 -25.65 14.25
C PRO A 100 25.87 -25.09 15.67
N GLU A 101 25.16 -25.67 16.65
CA GLU A 101 25.21 -25.38 18.10
C GLU A 101 26.63 -25.35 18.72
N GLY A 102 27.67 -25.72 17.98
CA GLY A 102 29.06 -25.70 18.44
C GLY A 102 29.78 -24.36 18.36
N THR A 103 29.17 -23.29 17.84
CA THR A 103 29.87 -21.99 17.67
C THR A 103 29.71 -21.01 18.84
N GLU A 104 28.75 -21.20 19.75
CA GLU A 104 28.69 -20.44 21.01
C GLU A 104 29.68 -20.94 22.06
N ALA A 105 30.08 -22.22 21.99
CA ALA A 105 31.12 -22.78 22.86
C ALA A 105 32.53 -22.27 22.52
N ALA A 106 32.79 -22.02 21.23
CA ALA A 106 34.09 -21.52 20.76
C ALA A 106 34.33 -20.06 21.17
N ASP A 107 33.27 -19.25 21.25
CA ASP A 107 33.35 -17.84 21.68
C ASP A 107 33.61 -17.73 23.20
N ARG A 108 33.03 -18.64 23.99
CA ARG A 108 33.34 -18.74 25.44
C ARG A 108 34.75 -19.24 25.73
N SER A 109 35.33 -20.13 24.92
CA SER A 109 36.72 -20.55 25.12
C SER A 109 37.72 -19.46 24.73
N LEU A 110 37.38 -18.57 23.78
CA LEU A 110 38.20 -17.39 23.44
C LEU A 110 38.13 -16.31 24.53
N GLU A 111 36.96 -16.05 25.13
CA GLU A 111 36.86 -15.14 26.29
C GLU A 111 37.59 -15.67 27.53
N THR A 112 37.64 -17.00 27.70
CA THR A 112 38.36 -17.64 28.82
C THR A 112 39.88 -17.61 28.60
N GLU A 113 40.37 -17.80 27.37
CA GLU A 113 41.81 -17.68 27.05
C GLU A 113 42.33 -16.24 27.12
N ILE A 114 41.50 -15.24 26.82
CA ILE A 114 41.87 -13.81 26.96
C ILE A 114 41.94 -13.42 28.44
N SER A 115 41.02 -13.90 29.28
CA SER A 115 41.03 -13.67 30.74
C SER A 115 42.28 -14.28 31.41
N ASP A 116 42.68 -15.49 31.03
CA ASP A 116 43.86 -16.16 31.61
C ASP A 116 45.19 -15.54 31.15
N THR A 117 45.24 -14.99 29.93
CA THR A 117 46.44 -14.31 29.42
C THR A 117 46.65 -12.96 30.11
N THR A 118 45.57 -12.21 30.37
CA THR A 118 45.63 -10.95 31.13
C THR A 118 46.00 -11.20 32.59
N SER A 119 45.52 -12.29 33.21
CA SER A 119 45.87 -12.62 34.59
C SER A 119 47.31 -13.15 34.76
N ARG A 120 47.93 -13.68 33.69
CA ARG A 120 49.32 -14.14 33.69
C ARG A 120 50.32 -13.01 33.45
N ALA A 121 49.95 -11.98 32.68
CA ALA A 121 50.77 -10.79 32.47
C ALA A 121 50.93 -9.92 33.74
N VAL A 122 49.96 -9.97 34.66
CA VAL A 122 49.99 -9.21 35.94
C VAL A 122 50.91 -9.87 37.00
N LYS A 123 51.35 -11.12 36.81
CA LYS A 123 52.18 -11.85 37.79
C LYS A 123 53.69 -11.86 37.51
N THR A 124 54.13 -11.36 36.36
CA THR A 124 55.56 -11.17 36.05
C THR A 124 55.84 -9.68 35.98
N GLY A 125 56.28 -9.12 37.10
CA GLY A 125 56.60 -7.70 37.22
C GLY A 125 57.58 -7.25 36.14
N LEU A 126 57.13 -6.33 35.29
CA LEU A 126 57.98 -5.43 34.55
C LEU A 126 57.32 -4.05 34.63
N GLU A 127 58.00 -3.14 35.31
CA GLU A 127 57.64 -1.74 35.46
C GLU A 127 57.62 -1.03 34.09
N THR A 128 56.65 -0.16 33.87
CA THR A 128 56.86 1.07 33.09
C THR A 128 55.96 2.16 33.66
N GLU A 129 56.53 3.37 33.68
CA GLU A 129 56.30 4.44 34.65
C GLU A 129 54.97 5.20 34.51
N ALA A 130 54.62 5.82 35.65
CA ALA A 130 53.40 6.58 35.93
C ALA A 130 53.32 7.94 35.22
N ILE A 131 52.08 8.39 34.95
CA ILE A 131 51.68 9.79 35.19
C ILE A 131 50.35 9.76 35.95
N GLU A 132 50.40 10.32 37.15
CA GLU A 132 49.36 10.43 38.16
C GLU A 132 48.69 11.82 38.12
N SER A 133 47.37 11.90 38.29
CA SER A 133 46.73 12.84 39.23
C SER A 133 45.21 12.67 39.29
N THR A 134 44.80 11.99 40.36
CA THR A 134 43.75 12.39 41.32
C THR A 134 42.40 12.93 40.82
N SER A 135 41.38 12.08 40.92
CA SER A 135 40.00 12.50 41.22
C SER A 135 39.81 12.61 42.74
N PRO A 136 39.04 13.58 43.27
CA PRO A 136 38.52 13.50 44.63
C PRO A 136 37.15 12.79 44.65
N GLU A 137 36.97 11.99 45.68
CA GLU A 137 35.75 11.27 46.06
C GLU A 137 34.56 12.18 46.44
N PRO A 138 33.33 11.63 46.50
CA PRO A 138 32.09 12.38 46.64
C PRO A 138 31.66 12.54 48.10
N GLU A 139 30.99 13.64 48.40
CA GLU A 139 30.10 13.74 49.56
C GLU A 139 28.73 14.32 49.18
N PRO A 140 27.67 13.99 49.95
CA PRO A 140 26.28 14.08 49.53
C PRO A 140 25.58 15.34 50.06
N GLU A 141 24.30 15.48 49.69
CA GLU A 141 23.21 16.22 50.35
C GLU A 141 22.53 17.39 49.61
N THR A 142 21.21 17.21 49.46
CA THR A 142 20.12 18.17 49.73
C THR A 142 19.65 19.19 48.68
N ALA A 143 18.36 19.04 48.37
CA ALA A 143 17.28 20.03 48.42
C ALA A 143 17.27 21.28 47.51
N ALA A 144 16.22 21.29 46.67
CA ALA A 144 15.16 22.33 46.61
C ALA A 144 15.34 23.61 45.75
N VAL A 145 14.32 23.84 44.90
CA VAL A 145 13.67 25.13 44.51
C VAL A 145 14.52 25.97 43.53
N GLU A 146 14.04 26.53 42.41
CA GLU A 146 12.90 27.43 42.22
C GLU A 146 12.57 27.63 40.71
N ALA A 147 11.33 28.00 40.43
CA ALA A 147 10.82 28.40 39.13
C ALA A 147 11.01 29.90 38.88
N VAL A 148 11.27 30.34 37.64
CA VAL A 148 10.91 31.70 37.19
C VAL A 148 10.52 31.71 35.71
N SER A 149 9.27 32.13 35.50
CA SER A 149 8.61 32.61 34.30
C SER A 149 9.16 33.94 33.79
N THR A 150 9.08 34.21 32.49
CA THR A 150 8.58 35.51 31.96
C THR A 150 8.30 35.39 30.46
N GLU A 151 7.04 35.60 30.08
CA GLU A 151 6.64 36.15 28.78
C GLU A 151 7.06 37.63 28.66
N PRO A 152 6.95 38.24 27.47
CA PRO A 152 5.84 39.17 27.33
C PRO A 152 5.08 39.10 26.00
N GLU A 153 3.93 39.76 26.08
CA GLU A 153 2.72 39.76 25.27
C GLU A 153 2.69 40.95 24.26
N LEU A 154 1.65 40.96 23.41
CA LEU A 154 1.06 42.10 22.64
C LEU A 154 1.79 42.53 21.34
N GLU A 155 1.16 42.91 20.22
CA GLU A 155 -0.24 43.18 19.86
C GLU A 155 -0.38 43.32 18.32
N THR A 156 -1.58 42.97 17.81
CA THR A 156 -2.36 43.56 16.68
C THR A 156 -1.77 43.84 15.29
N GLY A 157 -2.56 43.49 14.25
CA GLY A 157 -2.63 44.27 13.00
C GLY A 157 -2.94 43.46 11.73
N GLU A 158 -4.22 43.43 11.32
CA GLU A 158 -4.63 43.15 9.93
C GLU A 158 -4.04 44.20 8.96
N VAL A 159 -3.66 43.84 7.72
CA VAL A 159 -4.06 44.51 6.43
C VAL A 159 -3.70 43.60 5.23
N GLU A 160 -4.62 43.57 4.27
CA GLU A 160 -4.60 43.02 2.91
C GLU A 160 -3.47 43.49 1.94
N ALA A 161 -3.20 42.60 0.96
CA ALA A 161 -3.04 42.84 -0.49
C ALA A 161 -1.82 43.57 -1.12
N THR A 162 -1.27 42.84 -2.11
CA THR A 162 -0.77 43.25 -3.45
C THR A 162 0.66 43.79 -3.67
N ALA A 163 1.43 42.96 -4.38
CA ALA A 163 2.24 43.23 -5.60
C ALA A 163 3.13 44.49 -5.71
N LYS A 164 4.45 44.30 -5.86
CA LYS A 164 5.21 44.55 -7.11
C LYS A 164 6.73 44.35 -6.94
N GLU A 165 7.36 44.02 -8.07
CA GLU A 165 8.80 43.99 -8.34
C GLU A 165 9.54 45.27 -7.91
N ALA A 166 10.79 45.11 -7.45
CA ALA A 166 12.01 45.47 -8.19
C ALA A 166 13.15 45.95 -7.28
N GLY A 167 14.33 45.32 -7.44
CA GLY A 167 15.63 46.01 -7.48
C GLY A 167 16.43 46.14 -6.18
N SER A 168 17.65 45.59 -6.17
CA SER A 168 18.91 46.14 -5.61
C SER A 168 19.93 44.99 -5.40
N VAL A 169 20.93 44.76 -6.29
CA VAL A 169 22.31 45.33 -6.26
C VAL A 169 23.07 44.78 -5.02
N ILE A 170 24.19 44.03 -5.12
CA ILE A 170 25.58 44.52 -5.23
C ILE A 170 26.61 43.34 -5.39
N THR A 171 27.56 43.58 -6.31
CA THR A 171 28.97 43.10 -6.51
C THR A 171 29.37 41.64 -6.73
N GLU A 172 29.75 41.39 -7.99
CA GLU A 172 31.04 40.88 -8.48
C GLU A 172 32.06 40.27 -7.50
N ASN A 173 32.46 39.02 -7.78
CA ASN A 173 33.85 38.76 -8.17
C ASN A 173 33.92 37.62 -9.19
N ARG A 174 34.69 37.84 -10.25
CA ARG A 174 34.79 37.03 -11.48
C ARG A 174 35.98 36.02 -11.39
N PRO A 175 36.24 35.16 -12.40
CA PRO A 175 36.34 33.72 -12.21
C PRO A 175 37.75 33.15 -12.50
N ILE A 176 37.97 31.88 -12.20
CA ILE A 176 39.05 31.09 -12.81
C ILE A 176 38.49 29.73 -13.23
N THR A 177 38.40 29.53 -14.53
CA THR A 177 38.22 28.23 -15.19
C THR A 177 39.56 27.51 -15.28
N ALA A 178 39.63 26.26 -14.81
CA ALA A 178 40.42 25.19 -15.43
C ALA A 178 40.09 23.83 -14.78
N THR A 179 39.37 23.00 -15.54
CA THR A 179 39.60 21.56 -15.74
C THR A 179 40.24 20.74 -14.62
N SER A 180 39.46 19.82 -14.05
CA SER A 180 39.95 18.50 -13.66
C SER A 180 38.77 17.53 -13.61
N GLU A 181 38.55 16.84 -14.73
CA GLU A 181 37.88 15.55 -14.76
C GLU A 181 38.74 14.54 -13.99
N ALA A 182 38.49 14.35 -12.70
CA ALA A 182 38.87 13.13 -11.98
C ALA A 182 38.28 13.15 -10.57
N ALA A 183 37.79 11.98 -10.15
CA ALA A 183 37.51 11.62 -8.76
C ALA A 183 36.24 12.22 -8.12
N THR A 184 35.11 11.55 -8.31
CA THR A 184 34.42 10.84 -7.19
C THR A 184 33.23 10.03 -7.72
N LYS A 185 33.55 8.92 -8.38
CA LYS A 185 32.63 7.80 -8.57
C LYS A 185 32.79 6.91 -7.32
N ALA A 186 32.16 7.30 -6.22
CA ALA A 186 32.18 6.50 -4.99
C ALA A 186 31.34 5.24 -5.24
N SER A 187 32.08 4.14 -5.35
CA SER A 187 31.59 2.78 -5.56
C SER A 187 30.59 2.40 -4.48
N GLN A 188 29.37 2.04 -4.88
CA GLN A 188 28.52 1.19 -4.05
C GLN A 188 29.27 -0.12 -3.76
N PRO A 189 29.23 -0.65 -2.52
CA PRO A 189 29.76 -1.98 -2.27
C PRO A 189 28.87 -2.99 -2.99
N LYS A 190 29.40 -3.61 -4.05
CA LYS A 190 28.85 -4.84 -4.60
C LYS A 190 29.02 -5.93 -3.54
N THR A 191 28.03 -6.09 -2.67
CA THR A 191 27.86 -7.34 -1.94
C THR A 191 27.52 -8.42 -2.95
N GLN A 192 28.55 -9.17 -3.38
CA GLN A 192 28.37 -10.47 -3.99
C GLN A 192 27.75 -11.37 -2.93
N PHE A 193 26.42 -11.53 -3.02
CA PHE A 193 25.74 -12.59 -2.28
C PHE A 193 26.27 -13.93 -2.80
N PHE A 194 26.96 -14.65 -1.93
CA PHE A 194 27.13 -16.09 -2.09
C PHE A 194 25.72 -16.70 -1.98
N VAL A 195 25.10 -16.95 -3.13
CA VAL A 195 23.93 -17.80 -3.22
C VAL A 195 24.41 -19.20 -2.80
N THR A 196 24.10 -19.59 -1.56
CA THR A 196 24.16 -20.98 -1.16
C THR A 196 23.16 -21.74 -2.01
N LYS A 197 23.70 -22.44 -3.01
CA LYS A 197 23.02 -23.28 -3.97
C LYS A 197 22.08 -24.26 -3.23
N SER A 198 20.79 -23.95 -3.21
CA SER A 198 19.76 -24.91 -2.84
C SER A 198 19.78 -26.08 -3.85
N ARG A 199 19.68 -27.31 -3.33
CA ARG A 199 19.73 -28.55 -4.12
C ARG A 199 18.67 -28.53 -5.24
N PRO A 200 18.99 -28.98 -6.47
CA PRO A 200 18.01 -29.01 -7.54
C PRO A 200 16.98 -30.11 -7.26
N THR A 201 15.74 -29.72 -6.98
CA THR A 201 14.60 -30.64 -6.95
C THR A 201 13.97 -30.72 -8.33
N LYS A 202 14.13 -31.89 -8.97
CA LYS A 202 13.50 -32.37 -10.22
C LYS A 202 13.85 -31.58 -11.51
N SER A 203 14.27 -32.32 -12.53
CA SER A 203 14.58 -31.92 -13.91
C SER A 203 13.80 -30.69 -14.41
N ALA A 204 14.40 -29.51 -14.28
CA ALA A 204 13.90 -28.27 -14.84
C ALA A 204 13.76 -28.39 -16.37
N SER A 205 12.58 -28.06 -16.90
CA SER A 205 12.32 -28.01 -18.35
C SER A 205 13.32 -27.07 -19.03
N ARG A 206 13.56 -27.24 -20.34
CA ARG A 206 14.39 -26.28 -21.11
C ARG A 206 13.83 -24.85 -21.03
N LEU A 207 12.52 -24.73 -20.81
CA LEU A 207 11.82 -23.47 -20.56
C LEU A 207 12.21 -22.87 -19.20
N ASP A 208 12.19 -23.67 -18.14
CA ASP A 208 12.45 -23.22 -16.77
C ASP A 208 13.88 -22.66 -16.66
N ASN A 209 14.86 -23.40 -17.19
CA ASN A 209 16.26 -22.96 -17.24
C ASN A 209 16.47 -21.68 -18.07
N TRP A 210 15.59 -21.39 -19.04
CA TRP A 210 15.67 -20.16 -19.85
C TRP A 210 14.99 -18.99 -19.15
N LEU A 211 13.84 -19.23 -18.50
CA LEU A 211 13.11 -18.22 -17.72
C LEU A 211 13.93 -17.75 -16.52
N GLU A 212 14.64 -18.65 -15.84
CA GLU A 212 15.58 -18.32 -14.77
C GLU A 212 16.71 -17.38 -15.25
N LYS A 213 17.17 -17.55 -16.51
CA LYS A 213 18.19 -16.68 -17.12
C LYS A 213 17.64 -15.33 -17.56
N HIS A 214 16.33 -15.21 -17.74
CA HIS A 214 15.66 -14.00 -18.21
C HIS A 214 14.47 -13.63 -17.30
N PRO A 215 14.73 -13.25 -16.03
CA PRO A 215 13.67 -13.02 -15.04
C PRO A 215 12.71 -11.90 -15.47
N GLN A 216 13.19 -10.89 -16.18
CA GLN A 216 12.33 -9.81 -16.71
C GLN A 216 11.35 -10.31 -17.77
N ILE A 217 11.78 -11.23 -18.64
CA ILE A 217 10.88 -11.79 -19.67
C ILE A 217 9.84 -12.70 -19.01
N ALA A 218 10.25 -13.47 -18.00
CA ALA A 218 9.32 -14.27 -17.21
C ALA A 218 8.25 -13.38 -16.54
N LEU A 219 8.67 -12.29 -15.90
CA LEU A 219 7.77 -11.33 -15.26
C LEU A 219 6.79 -10.72 -16.28
N TRP A 220 7.29 -10.10 -17.35
CA TRP A 220 6.41 -9.48 -18.37
C TRP A 220 5.54 -10.51 -19.09
N GLY A 221 6.01 -11.74 -19.26
CA GLY A 221 5.23 -12.86 -19.81
C GLY A 221 4.04 -13.21 -18.93
N THR A 222 4.23 -13.33 -17.61
CA THR A 222 3.12 -13.60 -16.67
C THR A 222 2.13 -12.44 -16.61
N VAL A 223 2.61 -11.19 -16.63
CA VAL A 223 1.76 -10.00 -16.69
C VAL A 223 0.93 -9.98 -17.97
N ALA A 224 1.55 -10.23 -19.13
CA ALA A 224 0.85 -10.27 -20.41
C ALA A 224 -0.19 -11.40 -20.48
N LEU A 225 0.14 -12.58 -19.95
CA LEU A 225 -0.78 -13.71 -19.84
C LEU A 225 -1.98 -13.36 -18.95
N GLY A 226 -1.75 -12.77 -17.78
CA GLY A 226 -2.82 -12.34 -16.87
C GLY A 226 -3.72 -11.27 -17.48
N LEU A 227 -3.15 -10.29 -18.19
CA LEU A 227 -3.91 -9.27 -18.91
C LEU A 227 -4.73 -9.88 -20.05
N GLY A 228 -4.12 -10.77 -20.84
CA GLY A 228 -4.81 -11.48 -21.92
C GLY A 228 -5.97 -12.33 -21.40
N PHE A 229 -5.75 -13.09 -20.32
CA PHE A 229 -6.80 -13.85 -19.64
C PHE A 229 -7.94 -12.94 -19.18
N SER A 230 -7.62 -11.77 -18.60
CA SER A 230 -8.63 -10.80 -18.14
C SER A 230 -9.46 -10.22 -19.30
N ILE A 231 -8.82 -9.90 -20.43
CA ILE A 231 -9.53 -9.43 -21.64
C ILE A 231 -10.46 -10.53 -22.18
N VAL A 232 -9.99 -11.78 -22.24
CA VAL A 232 -10.82 -12.91 -22.67
C VAL A 232 -12.00 -13.08 -21.71
N LEU A 233 -11.75 -13.16 -20.41
CA LEU A 233 -12.77 -13.48 -19.41
C LEU A 233 -13.81 -12.37 -19.23
N PHE A 234 -13.40 -11.10 -19.20
CA PHE A 234 -14.29 -9.99 -18.86
C PHE A 234 -14.76 -9.14 -20.04
N ILE A 235 -14.09 -9.22 -21.19
CA ILE A 235 -14.45 -8.45 -22.38
C ILE A 235 -15.02 -9.35 -23.47
N LEU A 236 -14.29 -10.39 -23.87
CA LEU A 236 -14.68 -11.23 -25.02
C LEU A 236 -15.76 -12.26 -24.64
N LEU A 237 -15.58 -12.99 -23.54
CA LEU A 237 -16.46 -14.07 -23.13
C LEU A 237 -17.92 -13.63 -22.94
N PRO A 238 -18.25 -12.50 -22.26
CA PRO A 238 -19.63 -12.04 -22.15
C PRO A 238 -20.25 -11.77 -23.53
N SER A 239 -19.49 -11.17 -24.45
CA SER A 239 -19.97 -10.93 -25.82
C SER A 239 -20.23 -12.23 -26.56
N LEU A 240 -19.30 -13.19 -26.49
CA LEU A 240 -19.44 -14.50 -27.15
C LEU A 240 -20.67 -15.26 -26.63
N ILE A 241 -20.92 -15.23 -25.32
CA ILE A 241 -22.11 -15.85 -24.74
C ILE A 241 -23.38 -15.15 -25.25
N THR A 242 -23.41 -13.81 -25.30
CA THR A 242 -24.58 -13.10 -25.84
C THR A 242 -24.84 -13.36 -27.31
N ASP A 243 -23.79 -13.47 -28.12
CA ASP A 243 -23.91 -13.79 -29.54
C ASP A 243 -24.43 -15.22 -29.75
N GLY A 244 -23.92 -16.17 -28.96
CA GLY A 244 -24.42 -17.54 -28.93
C GLY A 244 -25.88 -17.64 -28.52
N LEU A 245 -26.29 -16.92 -27.46
CA LEU A 245 -27.69 -16.86 -27.02
C LEU A 245 -28.60 -16.29 -28.09
N LYS A 246 -28.16 -15.23 -28.80
CA LYS A 246 -28.91 -14.65 -29.92
C LYS A 246 -29.07 -15.64 -31.07
N ALA A 247 -28.01 -16.38 -31.41
CA ALA A 247 -28.03 -17.39 -32.46
C ALA A 247 -28.96 -18.57 -32.10
N LEU A 248 -28.96 -19.01 -30.85
CA LEU A 248 -29.77 -20.13 -30.36
C LEU A 248 -31.26 -19.79 -30.21
N THR A 249 -31.57 -18.59 -29.69
CA THR A 249 -32.95 -18.19 -29.42
C THR A 249 -33.68 -17.67 -30.66
N GLY A 250 -32.96 -17.40 -31.76
CA GLY A 250 -33.52 -16.79 -32.96
C GLY A 250 -34.22 -15.45 -32.69
N TRP A 251 -33.91 -14.78 -31.56
CA TRP A 251 -34.70 -13.67 -31.03
C TRP A 251 -34.76 -12.51 -32.03
N GLN A 252 -35.89 -12.41 -32.72
CA GLN A 252 -36.22 -11.31 -33.62
C GLN A 252 -37.29 -10.39 -32.98
N GLY A 253 -36.91 -9.52 -32.03
CA GLY A 253 -37.81 -8.52 -31.42
C GLY A 253 -38.23 -7.36 -32.35
N ASN A 254 -39.12 -6.47 -31.94
CA ASN A 254 -39.84 -5.60 -32.90
C ASN A 254 -39.07 -4.35 -33.42
N SER A 255 -37.86 -4.02 -32.94
CA SER A 255 -37.03 -2.91 -33.46
C SER A 255 -35.52 -3.08 -33.17
N VAL A 256 -34.64 -2.70 -34.11
CA VAL A 256 -33.17 -2.88 -34.03
C VAL A 256 -32.59 -2.25 -32.75
N ARG A 257 -32.95 -0.99 -32.45
CA ARG A 257 -32.43 -0.26 -31.29
C ARG A 257 -32.84 -0.86 -29.95
N GLN A 258 -34.08 -1.33 -29.81
CA GLN A 258 -34.53 -1.97 -28.56
C GLN A 258 -33.83 -3.31 -28.31
N ARG A 259 -33.59 -4.08 -29.38
CA ARG A 259 -32.80 -5.33 -29.29
C ARG A 259 -31.38 -5.04 -28.83
N ASP A 260 -30.71 -4.03 -29.40
CA ASP A 260 -29.32 -3.71 -29.05
C ASP A 260 -29.17 -3.26 -27.60
N VAL A 261 -30.11 -2.44 -27.12
CA VAL A 261 -30.14 -2.03 -25.71
C VAL A 261 -30.38 -3.24 -24.80
N LEU A 262 -31.37 -4.08 -25.10
CA LEU A 262 -31.64 -5.28 -24.30
C LEU A 262 -30.43 -6.23 -24.28
N LEU A 263 -29.79 -6.46 -25.42
CA LEU A 263 -28.59 -7.29 -25.52
C LEU A 263 -27.42 -6.70 -24.73
N ALA A 264 -27.26 -5.37 -24.69
CA ALA A 264 -26.24 -4.72 -23.86
C ALA A 264 -26.49 -4.94 -22.35
N PHE A 265 -27.75 -4.88 -21.91
CA PHE A 265 -28.12 -5.22 -20.52
C PHE A 265 -27.87 -6.69 -20.21
N VAL A 266 -28.23 -7.61 -21.11
CA VAL A 266 -27.95 -9.05 -20.95
C VAL A 266 -26.45 -9.32 -20.91
N GLU A 267 -25.66 -8.69 -21.78
CA GLU A 267 -24.20 -8.78 -21.75
C GLU A 267 -23.63 -8.26 -20.42
N GLY A 268 -24.16 -7.14 -19.94
CA GLY A 268 -23.81 -6.57 -18.65
C GLY A 268 -24.13 -7.51 -17.47
N ALA A 269 -25.30 -8.14 -17.49
CA ALA A 269 -25.70 -9.11 -16.47
C ALA A 269 -24.80 -10.35 -16.47
N ILE A 270 -24.49 -10.90 -17.66
CA ILE A 270 -23.55 -12.02 -17.82
C ILE A 270 -22.16 -11.62 -17.30
N ARG A 271 -21.70 -10.40 -17.60
CA ARG A 271 -20.41 -9.89 -17.12
C ARG A 271 -20.37 -9.79 -15.59
N ILE A 272 -21.42 -9.25 -14.95
CA ILE A 272 -21.54 -9.20 -13.49
C ILE A 272 -21.52 -10.62 -12.92
N PHE A 273 -22.28 -11.55 -13.51
CA PHE A 273 -22.31 -12.94 -13.07
C PHE A 273 -20.92 -13.59 -13.14
N ILE A 274 -20.22 -13.46 -14.27
CA ILE A 274 -18.84 -13.99 -14.45
C ILE A 274 -17.90 -13.39 -13.40
N PHE A 275 -17.99 -12.09 -13.14
CA PHE A 275 -17.17 -11.43 -12.13
C PHE A 275 -17.44 -11.92 -10.71
N LEU A 276 -18.71 -12.03 -10.32
CA LEU A 276 -19.08 -12.56 -9.01
C LEU A 276 -18.67 -14.02 -8.86
N ALA A 277 -18.85 -14.84 -9.91
CA ALA A 277 -18.40 -16.22 -9.93
C ALA A 277 -16.87 -16.31 -9.80
N TYR A 278 -16.12 -15.50 -10.56
CA TYR A 278 -14.67 -15.43 -10.48
C TYR A 278 -14.20 -15.09 -9.06
N LEU A 279 -14.73 -14.02 -8.45
CA LEU A 279 -14.42 -13.65 -7.07
C LEU A 279 -14.80 -14.76 -6.08
N TRP A 280 -15.91 -15.45 -6.31
CA TRP A 280 -16.35 -16.54 -5.46
C TRP A 280 -15.37 -17.72 -5.51
N PHE A 281 -14.95 -18.13 -6.71
CA PHE A 281 -13.96 -19.19 -6.89
C PHE A 281 -12.61 -18.82 -6.28
N THR A 282 -12.09 -17.62 -6.55
CA THR A 282 -10.77 -17.21 -6.03
C THR A 282 -10.78 -17.04 -4.52
N SER A 283 -11.88 -16.60 -3.92
CA SER A 283 -12.01 -16.45 -2.46
C SER A 283 -11.98 -17.78 -1.69
N ARG A 284 -12.03 -18.92 -2.38
CA ARG A 284 -11.89 -20.27 -1.78
C ARG A 284 -10.43 -20.67 -1.59
N ILE A 285 -9.49 -19.95 -2.22
CA ILE A 285 -8.05 -20.16 -2.12
C ILE A 285 -7.55 -19.51 -0.81
N LYS A 286 -6.71 -20.22 -0.04
CA LYS A 286 -6.31 -19.81 1.33
C LYS A 286 -5.55 -18.48 1.32
N GLU A 287 -4.68 -18.32 0.34
CA GLU A 287 -3.82 -17.16 0.13
C GLU A 287 -4.67 -15.92 -0.18
N VAL A 288 -5.69 -16.07 -1.05
CA VAL A 288 -6.64 -15.01 -1.39
C VAL A 288 -7.49 -14.64 -0.18
N ARG A 289 -7.98 -15.63 0.57
CA ARG A 289 -8.71 -15.38 1.82
C ARG A 289 -7.86 -14.60 2.82
N ARG A 290 -6.57 -14.88 2.91
CA ARG A 290 -5.64 -14.17 3.78
C ARG A 290 -5.49 -12.71 3.38
N VAL A 291 -5.40 -12.41 2.08
CA VAL A 291 -5.46 -11.02 1.56
C VAL A 291 -6.78 -10.33 1.94
N TRP A 292 -7.91 -11.04 1.87
CA TRP A 292 -9.21 -10.51 2.33
C TRP A 292 -9.28 -10.23 3.82
N MET A 293 -8.52 -10.95 4.65
CA MET A 293 -8.40 -10.67 6.09
C MET A 293 -7.61 -9.38 6.33
N TYR A 294 -6.47 -9.17 5.66
CA TYR A 294 -5.73 -7.90 5.72
C TYR A 294 -6.55 -6.71 5.19
N HIS A 295 -7.38 -6.93 4.17
CA HIS A 295 -8.32 -5.92 3.72
C HIS A 295 -9.40 -5.61 4.77
N GLY A 296 -9.88 -6.64 5.49
CA GLY A 296 -10.77 -6.47 6.64
C GLY A 296 -10.12 -5.68 7.77
N SER A 297 -8.84 -5.93 8.08
CA SER A 297 -8.11 -5.20 9.13
C SER A 297 -7.88 -3.74 8.75
N GLU A 298 -7.63 -3.43 7.47
CA GLU A 298 -7.58 -2.06 6.95
C GLU A 298 -8.88 -1.30 7.26
N HIS A 299 -10.04 -1.85 6.84
CA HIS A 299 -11.33 -1.19 7.04
C HIS A 299 -11.66 -0.96 8.52
N LYS A 300 -11.41 -1.96 9.36
CA LYS A 300 -11.65 -1.85 10.80
C LYS A 300 -10.77 -0.78 11.45
N THR A 301 -9.49 -0.72 11.06
CA THR A 301 -8.53 0.25 11.60
C THR A 301 -8.89 1.68 11.20
N ILE A 302 -9.28 1.88 9.93
CA ILE A 302 -9.79 3.17 9.45
C ILE A 302 -11.06 3.57 10.22
N ALA A 303 -12.04 2.68 10.34
CA ALA A 303 -13.28 2.95 11.07
C ALA A 303 -13.04 3.33 12.54
N THR A 304 -12.07 2.68 13.19
CA THR A 304 -11.68 3.00 14.58
C THR A 304 -11.10 4.41 14.69
N TYR A 305 -10.23 4.78 13.76
CA TYR A 305 -9.65 6.12 13.70
C TYR A 305 -10.70 7.19 13.38
N GLU A 306 -11.63 6.91 12.47
CA GLU A 306 -12.73 7.81 12.14
C GLU A 306 -13.68 8.03 13.30
N ALA A 307 -13.90 7.01 14.14
CA ALA A 307 -14.67 7.10 15.38
C ALA A 307 -13.95 7.88 16.49
N GLY A 308 -12.67 8.23 16.31
CA GLY A 308 -11.85 8.92 17.31
C GLY A 308 -11.46 8.02 18.50
N GLU A 309 -11.51 6.70 18.33
CA GLU A 309 -11.10 5.74 19.34
C GLU A 309 -9.58 5.49 19.28
N GLU A 310 -8.99 5.04 20.39
CA GLU A 310 -7.58 4.68 20.43
C GLU A 310 -7.33 3.45 19.55
N LEU A 311 -6.26 3.50 18.74
CA LEU A 311 -5.83 2.41 17.86
C LEU A 311 -5.19 1.27 18.66
N THR A 312 -6.04 0.46 19.28
CA THR A 312 -5.73 -0.79 20.00
C THR A 312 -6.46 -1.96 19.35
N VAL A 313 -5.95 -3.18 19.53
CA VAL A 313 -6.54 -4.40 18.94
C VAL A 313 -7.99 -4.58 19.40
N GLU A 314 -8.26 -4.40 20.70
CA GLU A 314 -9.61 -4.49 21.29
C GLU A 314 -10.63 -3.53 20.66
N ASN A 315 -10.24 -2.28 20.39
CA ASN A 315 -11.13 -1.30 19.78
C ASN A 315 -11.34 -1.64 18.30
N VAL A 316 -10.25 -1.89 17.57
CA VAL A 316 -10.29 -2.23 16.14
C VAL A 316 -11.15 -3.47 15.87
N ARG A 317 -11.08 -4.49 16.72
CA ARG A 317 -11.87 -5.73 16.57
C ARG A 317 -13.37 -5.47 16.49
N ARG A 318 -13.89 -4.45 17.18
CA ARG A 318 -15.33 -4.15 17.30
C ARG A 318 -15.92 -3.45 16.07
N HIS A 319 -15.08 -2.81 15.26
CA HIS A 319 -15.54 -2.07 14.10
C HIS A 319 -15.88 -2.99 12.92
N SER A 320 -16.68 -2.47 11.99
CA SER A 320 -17.11 -3.22 10.82
C SER A 320 -16.01 -3.32 9.76
N ARG A 321 -15.94 -4.47 9.09
CA ARG A 321 -15.10 -4.65 7.89
C ARG A 321 -15.74 -4.10 6.61
N PHE A 322 -16.89 -3.42 6.70
CA PHE A 322 -17.61 -2.87 5.55
C PHE A 322 -17.47 -1.35 5.51
N HIS A 323 -16.94 -0.83 4.40
CA HIS A 323 -16.61 0.58 4.27
C HIS A 323 -17.03 1.15 2.90
N PRO A 324 -17.82 2.25 2.83
CA PRO A 324 -18.40 2.73 1.57
C PRO A 324 -17.37 3.34 0.59
N ARG A 325 -16.16 3.69 1.06
CA ARG A 325 -15.10 4.32 0.25
C ARG A 325 -14.03 3.33 -0.25
N CYS A 326 -14.32 2.04 -0.20
CA CYS A 326 -13.39 0.97 -0.59
C CYS A 326 -13.19 0.88 -2.11
N GLY A 327 -11.97 0.56 -2.56
CA GLY A 327 -11.63 0.31 -3.96
C GLY A 327 -12.43 -0.83 -4.61
N THR A 328 -12.86 -1.84 -3.85
CA THR A 328 -13.74 -2.90 -4.38
C THR A 328 -15.13 -2.37 -4.76
N SER A 329 -15.62 -1.37 -4.02
CA SER A 329 -16.85 -0.66 -4.38
C SER A 329 -16.65 0.18 -5.64
N PHE A 330 -15.47 0.77 -5.82
CA PHE A 330 -15.10 1.44 -7.07
C PHE A 330 -15.08 0.47 -8.27
N MET A 331 -14.48 -0.72 -8.15
CA MET A 331 -14.47 -1.71 -9.25
C MET A 331 -15.89 -2.12 -9.66
N PHE A 332 -16.79 -2.29 -8.69
CA PHE A 332 -18.19 -2.59 -8.98
C PHE A 332 -18.91 -1.42 -9.66
N LEU A 333 -18.66 -0.18 -9.22
CA LEU A 333 -19.20 1.01 -9.87
C LEU A 333 -18.71 1.15 -11.31
N VAL A 334 -17.41 0.90 -11.57
CA VAL A 334 -16.84 0.84 -12.92
C VAL A 334 -17.61 -0.15 -13.78
N MET A 335 -17.97 -1.31 -13.24
CA MET A 335 -18.75 -2.30 -13.96
C MET A 335 -20.16 -1.80 -14.30
N LEU A 336 -20.89 -1.26 -13.32
CA LEU A 336 -22.24 -0.72 -13.55
C LEU A 336 -22.24 0.43 -14.56
N VAL A 337 -21.33 1.40 -14.39
CA VAL A 337 -21.18 2.53 -15.30
C VAL A 337 -20.80 2.03 -16.70
N SER A 338 -19.95 1.00 -16.81
CA SER A 338 -19.61 0.42 -18.12
C SER A 338 -20.82 -0.13 -18.85
N ILE A 339 -21.77 -0.77 -18.15
CA ILE A 339 -23.00 -1.29 -18.76
C ILE A 339 -23.83 -0.15 -19.33
N LEU A 340 -24.02 0.92 -18.55
CA LEU A 340 -24.78 2.09 -18.99
C LEU A 340 -24.11 2.80 -20.18
N VAL A 341 -22.80 3.02 -20.12
CA VAL A 341 -22.05 3.67 -21.20
C VAL A 341 -22.10 2.82 -22.47
N PHE A 342 -21.83 1.52 -22.39
CA PHE A 342 -21.83 0.66 -23.58
C PHE A 342 -23.23 0.38 -24.13
N ALA A 343 -24.29 0.44 -23.31
CA ALA A 343 -25.66 0.41 -23.80
C ALA A 343 -26.00 1.62 -24.70
N LEU A 344 -25.37 2.77 -24.48
CA LEU A 344 -25.53 3.97 -25.33
C LEU A 344 -24.70 3.91 -26.61
N VAL A 345 -23.52 3.28 -26.57
CA VAL A 345 -22.63 3.11 -27.73
C VAL A 345 -23.22 2.14 -28.74
N GLY A 346 -23.89 1.08 -28.28
CA GLY A 346 -24.46 0.03 -29.13
C GLY A 346 -23.45 -1.06 -29.50
N ARG A 347 -23.89 -2.04 -30.31
CA ARG A 347 -23.03 -3.14 -30.80
C ARG A 347 -22.54 -2.87 -32.22
N HIS A 348 -21.24 -2.94 -32.40
CA HIS A 348 -20.57 -2.97 -33.70
C HIS A 348 -19.87 -4.33 -33.93
N GLY A 349 -18.92 -4.40 -34.87
CA GLY A 349 -18.08 -5.58 -35.07
C GLY A 349 -17.18 -5.89 -33.86
N ALA A 350 -16.75 -7.14 -33.70
CA ALA A 350 -16.01 -7.60 -32.53
C ALA A 350 -14.75 -6.78 -32.23
N LEU A 351 -13.91 -6.52 -33.25
CA LEU A 351 -12.69 -5.73 -33.11
C LEU A 351 -13.00 -4.28 -32.70
N LEU A 352 -13.98 -3.65 -33.37
CA LEU A 352 -14.36 -2.28 -33.06
C LEU A 352 -14.95 -2.16 -31.65
N ASN A 353 -15.73 -3.15 -31.19
CA ASN A 353 -16.23 -3.19 -29.82
C ASN A 353 -15.09 -3.27 -28.80
N VAL A 354 -14.06 -4.08 -29.06
CA VAL A 354 -12.88 -4.15 -28.19
C VAL A 354 -12.16 -2.81 -28.15
N LEU A 355 -11.91 -2.19 -29.31
CA LEU A 355 -11.25 -0.88 -29.40
C LEU A 355 -12.05 0.22 -28.68
N LEU A 356 -13.36 0.28 -28.89
CA LEU A 356 -14.25 1.24 -28.21
C LEU A 356 -14.28 1.01 -26.70
N ARG A 357 -14.27 -0.25 -26.24
CA ARG A 357 -14.22 -0.57 -24.80
C ARG A 357 -12.92 -0.11 -24.16
N LEU A 358 -11.79 -0.33 -24.83
CA LEU A 358 -10.49 0.14 -24.36
C LEU A 358 -10.40 1.67 -24.38
N ALA A 359 -10.88 2.31 -25.45
CA ALA A 359 -10.87 3.76 -25.59
C ALA A 359 -11.78 4.48 -24.58
N LEU A 360 -12.90 3.86 -24.19
CA LEU A 360 -13.86 4.43 -23.22
C LEU A 360 -13.55 4.08 -21.76
N LEU A 361 -12.55 3.21 -21.50
CA LEU A 361 -12.15 2.85 -20.13
C LEU A 361 -11.81 4.08 -19.27
N PRO A 362 -11.05 5.10 -19.77
CA PRO A 362 -10.78 6.30 -18.99
C PRO A 362 -12.04 7.10 -18.65
N LEU A 363 -13.03 7.14 -19.53
CA LEU A 363 -14.30 7.82 -19.28
C LEU A 363 -15.10 7.09 -18.19
N VAL A 364 -15.21 5.76 -18.30
CA VAL A 364 -15.92 4.92 -17.32
C VAL A 364 -15.27 5.03 -15.94
N ALA A 365 -13.95 4.92 -15.86
CA ALA A 365 -13.21 5.07 -14.60
C ALA A 365 -13.36 6.48 -14.02
N GLY A 366 -13.35 7.50 -14.88
CA GLY A 366 -13.64 8.90 -14.54
C GLY A 366 -14.98 9.09 -13.86
N ILE A 367 -16.06 8.70 -14.53
CA ILE A 367 -17.43 8.80 -14.01
C ILE A 367 -17.57 8.02 -12.70
N SER A 368 -17.04 6.79 -12.66
CA SER A 368 -17.12 5.94 -11.45
C SER A 368 -16.40 6.55 -10.26
N TYR A 369 -15.29 7.27 -10.50
CA TYR A 369 -14.54 7.95 -9.46
C TYR A 369 -15.31 9.14 -8.89
N GLU A 370 -16.01 9.90 -9.75
CA GLU A 370 -16.88 10.98 -9.29
C GLU A 370 -18.04 10.45 -8.46
N LEU A 371 -18.65 9.33 -8.88
CA LEU A 371 -19.74 8.68 -8.14
C LEU A 371 -19.29 8.19 -6.75
N ILE A 372 -18.13 7.53 -6.63
CA ILE A 372 -17.64 7.08 -5.31
C ILE A 372 -17.25 8.26 -4.42
N LYS A 373 -16.67 9.32 -4.99
CA LYS A 373 -16.34 10.53 -4.22
C LYS A 373 -17.61 11.22 -3.71
N LEU A 374 -18.65 11.30 -4.54
CA LEU A 374 -19.95 11.82 -4.16
C LEU A 374 -20.58 10.98 -3.04
N ALA A 375 -20.53 9.65 -3.17
CA ALA A 375 -21.02 8.71 -2.17
C ALA A 375 -20.24 8.78 -0.84
N GLY A 376 -18.94 9.08 -0.89
CA GLY A 376 -18.12 9.31 0.29
C GLY A 376 -18.42 10.64 0.98
N ARG A 377 -18.71 11.70 0.21
CA ARG A 377 -18.93 13.06 0.73
C ARG A 377 -20.28 13.21 1.43
N PHE A 378 -21.36 12.75 0.80
CA PHE A 378 -22.73 12.95 1.29
C PHE A 378 -23.33 11.67 1.88
N ASP A 379 -24.09 11.81 2.97
CA ASP A 379 -24.89 10.73 3.55
C ASP A 379 -26.39 11.01 3.30
N ASN A 380 -26.91 10.57 2.15
CA ASN A 380 -28.31 10.72 1.76
C ASN A 380 -28.84 9.40 1.16
N PRO A 381 -30.16 9.22 1.01
CA PRO A 381 -30.73 7.97 0.52
C PRO A 381 -30.18 7.53 -0.85
N LEU A 382 -29.87 8.50 -1.73
CA LEU A 382 -29.29 8.24 -3.04
C LEU A 382 -27.85 7.72 -2.95
N THR A 383 -26.99 8.34 -2.13
CA THR A 383 -25.60 7.88 -1.95
C THR A 383 -25.56 6.53 -1.25
N ARG A 384 -26.48 6.28 -0.30
CA ARG A 384 -26.66 4.96 0.31
C ARG A 384 -27.04 3.91 -0.72
N PHE A 385 -27.99 4.20 -1.61
CA PHE A 385 -28.38 3.29 -2.70
C PHE A 385 -27.21 2.98 -3.64
N ILE A 386 -26.42 3.99 -4.04
CA ILE A 386 -25.24 3.83 -4.91
C ILE A 386 -24.15 2.98 -4.24
N SER A 387 -23.93 3.16 -2.93
CA SER A 387 -22.91 2.42 -2.18
C SER A 387 -23.32 0.99 -1.78
N LEU A 388 -24.62 0.72 -1.69
CA LEU A 388 -25.18 -0.57 -1.27
C LEU A 388 -24.61 -1.78 -2.03
N PRO A 389 -24.57 -1.80 -3.37
CA PRO A 389 -24.02 -2.96 -4.08
C PRO A 389 -22.52 -3.14 -3.83
N GLY A 390 -21.77 -2.05 -3.66
CA GLY A 390 -20.35 -2.10 -3.28
C GLY A 390 -20.14 -2.70 -1.89
N LEU A 391 -20.98 -2.31 -0.92
CA LEU A 391 -20.99 -2.90 0.44
C LEU A 391 -21.37 -4.38 0.42
N ALA A 392 -22.33 -4.78 -0.43
CA ALA A 392 -22.68 -6.18 -0.60
C ALA A 392 -21.52 -7.01 -1.15
N LEU A 393 -20.77 -6.46 -2.12
CA LEU A 393 -19.59 -7.12 -2.69
C LEU A 393 -18.48 -7.36 -1.66
N GLN A 394 -18.32 -6.44 -0.69
CA GLN A 394 -17.35 -6.59 0.39
C GLN A 394 -17.59 -7.83 1.25
N ARG A 395 -18.80 -8.41 1.25
CA ARG A 395 -19.02 -9.70 1.91
C ARG A 395 -18.16 -10.81 1.32
N LEU A 396 -17.79 -10.69 0.05
CA LEU A 396 -16.93 -11.62 -0.67
C LEU A 396 -15.46 -11.18 -0.69
N THR A 397 -15.20 -9.87 -0.72
CA THR A 397 -13.84 -9.31 -0.85
C THR A 397 -13.23 -8.80 0.46
N THR A 398 -13.87 -9.06 1.60
CA THR A 398 -13.26 -8.90 2.93
C THR A 398 -13.55 -10.14 3.78
N ALA A 399 -12.67 -10.45 4.72
CA ALA A 399 -12.80 -11.52 5.69
C ALA A 399 -12.42 -11.00 7.08
N GLU A 400 -12.79 -11.76 8.12
CA GLU A 400 -12.51 -11.37 9.49
C GLU A 400 -11.01 -11.56 9.79
N PRO A 401 -10.27 -10.50 10.19
CA PRO A 401 -8.86 -10.60 10.52
C PRO A 401 -8.62 -11.27 11.87
N ASP A 402 -7.44 -11.85 12.02
CA ASP A 402 -6.91 -12.22 13.34
C ASP A 402 -6.21 -11.02 14.00
N ASP A 403 -5.95 -11.14 15.31
CA ASP A 403 -5.34 -10.08 16.10
C ASP A 403 -3.94 -9.69 15.58
N SER A 404 -3.20 -10.65 15.05
CA SER A 404 -1.87 -10.42 14.50
C SER A 404 -1.93 -9.52 13.26
N MET A 405 -2.99 -9.63 12.44
CA MET A 405 -3.23 -8.75 11.30
C MET A 405 -3.73 -7.36 11.74
N LEU A 406 -4.46 -7.28 12.85
CA LEU A 406 -4.87 -5.99 13.43
C LEU A 406 -3.66 -5.20 13.93
N GLU A 407 -2.68 -5.84 14.57
CA GLU A 407 -1.44 -5.18 14.99
C GLU A 407 -0.67 -4.58 13.80
N VAL A 408 -0.58 -5.31 12.69
CA VAL A 408 0.06 -4.83 11.45
C VAL A 408 -0.69 -3.62 10.90
N ALA A 409 -2.03 -3.68 10.87
CA ALA A 409 -2.87 -2.58 10.40
C ALA A 409 -2.72 -1.32 11.26
N ILE A 410 -2.69 -1.49 12.58
CA ILE A 410 -2.47 -0.41 13.54
C ILE A 410 -1.09 0.21 13.34
N SER A 411 -0.04 -0.60 13.15
CA SER A 411 1.32 -0.11 12.91
C SER A 411 1.41 0.77 11.67
N ALA A 412 0.85 0.30 10.54
CA ALA A 412 0.81 1.08 9.30
C ALA A 412 -0.05 2.35 9.43
N MET A 413 -1.20 2.27 10.12
CA MET A 413 -2.09 3.42 10.31
C MET A 413 -1.42 4.52 11.12
N LYS A 414 -0.84 4.18 12.29
CA LYS A 414 -0.14 5.14 13.17
C LYS A 414 0.98 5.87 12.44
N ALA A 415 1.66 5.21 11.52
CA ALA A 415 2.76 5.79 10.76
C ALA A 415 2.35 6.86 9.73
N VAL A 416 1.07 6.91 9.33
CA VAL A 416 0.58 7.83 8.29
C VAL A 416 -0.40 8.89 8.77
N ILE A 417 -0.78 8.87 10.06
CA ILE A 417 -1.59 9.93 10.67
C ILE A 417 -0.80 11.25 10.59
N PRO A 418 -1.36 12.32 9.99
CA PRO A 418 -0.67 13.61 9.91
C PRO A 418 -0.60 14.28 11.28
N ALA A 419 0.43 15.12 11.47
CA ALA A 419 0.56 15.94 12.68
C ALA A 419 -0.58 16.96 12.81
N ASP A 420 -1.05 17.50 11.68
CA ASP A 420 -2.25 18.34 11.60
C ASP A 420 -3.48 17.46 11.26
N PRO A 421 -4.43 17.28 12.20
CA PRO A 421 -5.61 16.45 12.01
C PRO A 421 -6.59 16.93 10.94
N THR A 422 -6.40 18.10 10.35
CA THR A 422 -7.27 18.61 9.27
C THR A 422 -6.81 18.14 7.89
N ARG A 423 -5.54 17.75 7.76
CA ARG A 423 -4.93 17.42 6.45
C ARG A 423 -5.43 16.13 5.84
N ASP A 424 -5.94 15.22 6.66
CA ASP A 424 -6.52 13.97 6.21
C ASP A 424 -8.04 14.02 6.06
N ASN A 425 -8.70 15.19 6.08
CA ASN A 425 -10.14 15.27 5.80
C ASN A 425 -10.48 14.88 4.34
N TRP A 426 -11.56 14.10 4.15
CA TRP A 426 -12.02 13.55 2.86
C TRP A 426 -12.62 14.56 1.88
#